data_AF-A0A2H0NI21-F1
#
_entry.id   AF-A0A2H0NI21-F1
#
_cell.length_a   1.000
_cell.length_b   1.000
_cell.length_c   1.000
_cell.angle_alpha   90.00
_cell.angle_beta   90.00
_cell.angle_gamma   90.00
#
_symmetry.space_group_name_H-M   'P 1'
#
loop_
_entity.id
_entity.type
_entity.pdbx_description
1 polymer ?
#
loop_
_entity_poly.entity_id
_entity_poly.type
_entity_poly.pdbx_seq_one_letter_code
_entity_poly.pdbx_strand_id
1 'polypeptide(L)'
;MKQYYSKEVIKHFKNPKNIGKIKKPSGRGQAGNILCGDIMTIYLKVGENKKKEKIIKDVKFETLGCLPPEEEILINEGDWKEISSIEKGMYVLNGSGEKTQVAETFIRRYRGAILTIIPFVSPFNKFTVTPEHPILSIKRRWLKSARNSSKICEWLRVKEEELLSKRPKYIEAQYLNKSDYLVSVPNKKVKDSPVFTKEMMGLLGYYLSEGYGMSNGVLAFAFDKNSKNKQEKRNISELKSLLFKITNKKPKERIRRTVKEIYICSRKWVNFFVSIAGKLAPKKKLFDEILLLPFEKQ
;
A
#
# COMPACT_ATOMS: atom_id res chain seq x y z
N MET A 1 5.45 37.57 -16.49
CA MET A 1 4.46 36.69 -15.84
C MET A 1 3.65 37.52 -14.85
N LYS A 2 2.32 37.57 -14.99
CA LYS A 2 1.44 38.25 -14.02
C LYS A 2 1.54 37.53 -12.68
N GLN A 3 2.00 38.23 -11.64
CA GLN A 3 2.11 37.68 -10.30
C GLN A 3 0.71 37.65 -9.68
N TYR A 4 0.04 36.49 -9.72
CA TYR A 4 -1.36 36.31 -9.27
C TYR A 4 -1.58 36.56 -7.76
N TYR A 5 -0.51 36.72 -6.99
CA TYR A 5 -0.56 36.96 -5.55
C TYR A 5 0.25 38.18 -5.18
N SER A 6 -0.25 38.96 -4.22
CA SER A 6 0.49 40.10 -3.68
C SER A 6 1.78 39.64 -3.00
N LYS A 7 2.77 40.54 -2.92
CA LYS A 7 4.01 40.30 -2.18
C LYS A 7 3.73 39.92 -0.72
N GLU A 8 2.67 40.47 -0.15
CA GLU A 8 2.25 40.21 1.21
C GLU A 8 1.71 38.78 1.38
N VAL A 9 0.87 38.31 0.45
CA VAL A 9 0.40 36.91 0.43
C VAL A 9 1.58 35.95 0.34
N ILE A 10 2.54 36.19 -0.56
CA ILE A 10 3.74 35.35 -0.70
C ILE A 10 4.60 35.38 0.58
N LYS A 11 4.75 36.55 1.20
CA LYS A 11 5.51 36.70 2.46
C LYS A 11 4.88 35.91 3.60
N HIS A 12 3.56 36.02 3.78
CA HIS A 12 2.82 35.28 4.79
C HIS A 12 2.76 33.78 4.50
N PHE A 13 2.75 33.38 3.23
CA PHE A 13 2.82 31.99 2.83
C PHE A 13 4.17 31.35 3.18
N LYS A 14 5.29 32.05 2.91
CA LYS A 14 6.64 31.57 3.24
C LYS A 14 6.95 31.60 4.74
N ASN A 15 6.36 32.53 5.48
CA ASN A 15 6.54 32.71 6.92
C ASN A 15 5.18 32.81 7.63
N PRO A 16 4.47 31.70 7.78
CA PRO A 16 3.13 31.68 8.34
C PRO A 16 3.14 32.04 9.83
N LYS A 17 2.44 33.13 10.16
CA LYS A 17 2.41 33.69 11.54
C LYS A 17 1.40 33.02 12.47
N ASN A 18 0.41 32.34 11.89
CA ASN A 18 -0.78 31.86 12.59
C ASN A 18 -0.79 30.33 12.73
N ILE A 19 0.37 29.67 12.73
CA ILE A 19 0.43 28.22 12.91
C ILE A 19 0.10 27.82 14.36
N GLY A 20 -0.73 26.78 14.51
CA GLY A 20 -0.95 26.04 15.74
C GLY A 20 -2.42 25.90 16.12
N LYS A 21 -2.66 25.47 17.37
CA LYS A 21 -4.01 25.29 17.93
C LYS A 21 -4.36 26.41 18.93
N ILE A 22 -5.64 26.75 19.01
CA ILE A 22 -6.21 27.57 20.09
C ILE A 22 -6.90 26.64 21.09
N LYS A 23 -6.54 26.69 22.38
CA LYS A 23 -7.27 25.98 23.43
C LYS A 23 -8.66 26.61 23.63
N LYS A 24 -9.73 25.79 23.64
CA LYS A 24 -11.13 26.25 23.77
C LYS A 24 -11.47 27.39 22.78
N PRO A 25 -11.41 27.12 21.46
CA PRO A 25 -11.72 28.12 20.45
C PRO A 25 -13.21 28.47 20.47
N SER A 26 -13.56 29.67 19.99
CA SER A 26 -14.97 30.05 19.79
C SER A 26 -15.54 29.42 18.52
N GLY A 27 -14.68 29.11 17.53
CA GLY A 27 -15.04 28.38 16.32
C GLY A 27 -13.89 27.48 15.84
N ARG A 28 -14.23 26.31 15.30
CA ARG A 28 -13.29 25.38 14.68
C ARG A 28 -13.88 24.94 13.34
N GLY A 29 -13.16 25.21 12.26
CA GLY A 29 -13.51 24.78 10.90
C GLY A 29 -12.42 23.88 10.35
N GLN A 30 -12.79 22.79 9.67
CA GLN A 30 -11.84 21.91 9.01
C GLN A 30 -12.16 21.88 7.53
N ALA A 31 -11.17 22.16 6.70
CA ALA A 31 -11.29 22.19 5.25
C ALA A 31 -10.04 21.56 4.65
N GLY A 32 -10.23 20.78 3.60
CA GLY A 32 -9.14 20.06 2.96
C GLY A 32 -9.65 19.26 1.78
N ASN A 33 -8.76 18.98 0.84
CA ASN A 33 -9.10 18.06 -0.23
C ASN A 33 -8.77 16.64 0.25
N ILE A 34 -9.82 15.87 0.50
CA ILE A 34 -9.76 14.47 0.95
C ILE A 34 -8.91 13.61 0.00
N LEU A 35 -8.82 13.99 -1.29
CA LEU A 35 -8.05 13.27 -2.31
C LEU A 35 -6.54 13.45 -2.11
N CYS A 36 -6.06 14.62 -1.66
CA CYS A 36 -4.63 14.89 -1.50
C CYS A 36 -4.12 14.70 -0.07
N GLY A 37 -5.00 14.43 0.91
CA GLY A 37 -4.59 14.22 2.31
C GLY A 37 -4.27 15.49 3.08
N ASP A 38 -4.30 16.66 2.43
CA ASP A 38 -4.09 17.96 3.07
C ASP A 38 -5.35 18.39 3.81
N ILE A 39 -5.43 18.03 5.09
CA ILE A 39 -6.49 18.50 5.98
C ILE A 39 -5.96 19.69 6.79
N MET A 40 -6.55 20.87 6.56
CA MET A 40 -6.27 22.06 7.32
C MET A 40 -7.40 22.32 8.33
N THR A 41 -7.03 22.57 9.58
CA THR A 41 -7.98 23.03 10.61
C THR A 41 -7.71 24.48 10.92
N ILE A 42 -8.75 25.31 10.88
CA ILE A 42 -8.74 26.72 11.28
C ILE A 42 -9.46 26.84 12.63
N TYR A 43 -8.83 27.56 13.55
CA TYR A 43 -9.32 27.91 14.87
C TYR A 43 -9.55 29.41 14.95
N LEU A 44 -10.70 29.81 15.47
CA LEU A 44 -11.05 31.20 15.72
C LEU A 44 -11.35 31.41 17.20
N LYS A 45 -10.74 32.43 17.80
CA LYS A 45 -11.12 32.96 19.10
C LYS A 45 -11.82 34.29 18.90
N VAL A 46 -13.09 34.34 19.26
CA VAL A 46 -13.89 35.56 19.24
C VAL A 46 -13.96 36.10 20.67
N GLY A 47 -13.76 37.40 20.83
CA GLY A 47 -14.06 38.11 22.07
C GLY A 47 -14.70 39.46 21.76
N GLU A 48 -14.76 40.33 22.76
CA GLU A 48 -15.35 41.66 22.62
C GLU A 48 -14.30 42.76 22.78
N ASN A 49 -14.47 43.85 22.04
CA ASN A 49 -13.69 45.07 22.21
C ASN A 49 -14.33 45.98 23.29
N LYS A 50 -13.74 47.16 23.54
CA LYS A 50 -14.25 48.13 24.52
C LYS A 50 -15.68 48.65 24.21
N LYS A 51 -16.15 48.50 22.97
CA LYS A 51 -17.49 48.89 22.50
C LYS A 51 -18.48 47.72 22.49
N LYS A 52 -18.14 46.57 23.08
CA LYS A 52 -18.93 45.32 23.08
C LYS A 52 -19.19 44.73 21.68
N GLU A 53 -18.35 45.06 20.70
CA GLU A 53 -18.43 44.47 19.37
C GLU A 53 -17.62 43.16 19.32
N LYS A 54 -18.17 42.14 18.66
CA LYS A 54 -17.46 40.87 18.46
C LYS A 54 -16.26 41.07 17.53
N ILE A 55 -15.08 40.71 18.01
CA ILE A 55 -13.82 40.77 17.25
C ILE A 55 -13.09 39.43 17.28
N ILE A 56 -12.35 39.12 16.21
CA ILE A 56 -11.42 38.00 16.19
C ILE A 56 -10.22 38.40 17.05
N LYS A 57 -10.10 37.79 18.24
CA LYS A 57 -8.96 37.98 19.14
C LYS A 57 -7.74 37.18 18.71
N ASP A 58 -7.96 35.99 18.14
CA ASP A 58 -6.89 35.15 17.61
C ASP A 58 -7.44 34.24 16.51
N VAL A 59 -6.60 33.95 15.53
CA VAL A 59 -6.85 32.97 14.48
C VAL A 59 -5.61 32.11 14.35
N LYS A 60 -5.77 30.80 14.39
CA LYS A 60 -4.69 29.87 14.09
C LYS A 60 -5.13 28.80 13.11
N PHE A 61 -4.19 28.27 12.36
CA PHE A 61 -4.42 27.13 11.51
C PHE A 61 -3.34 26.07 11.72
N GLU A 62 -3.67 24.82 11.46
CA GLU A 62 -2.70 23.75 11.38
C GLU A 62 -3.05 22.79 10.25
N THR A 63 -2.04 22.24 9.62
CA THR A 63 -2.15 21.08 8.73
C THR A 63 -1.91 19.82 9.57
N LEU A 64 -2.74 18.80 9.38
CA LEU A 64 -2.70 17.62 10.23
C LEU A 64 -1.65 16.62 9.73
N GLY A 65 -0.69 16.30 10.60
CA GLY A 65 0.22 15.17 10.44
C GLY A 65 1.51 15.48 9.70
N CYS A 66 2.62 15.01 10.23
CA CYS A 66 3.90 14.95 9.51
C CYS A 66 4.46 13.53 9.60
N LEU A 67 5.36 13.22 8.67
CA LEU A 67 6.19 12.02 8.67
C LEU A 67 7.63 12.44 9.08
N PRO A 68 8.41 11.58 9.74
CA PRO A 68 9.86 11.77 9.88
C PRO A 68 10.54 11.84 8.50
N PRO A 69 11.68 12.53 8.38
CA PRO A 69 12.33 12.74 7.08
C PRO A 69 12.77 11.43 6.38
N GLU A 70 13.07 10.38 7.14
CA GLU A 70 13.50 9.07 6.64
C GLU A 70 12.33 8.15 6.25
N GLU A 71 11.09 8.58 6.50
CA GLU A 71 9.92 7.75 6.20
C GLU A 71 9.69 7.69 4.69
N GLU A 72 9.47 6.48 4.17
CA GLU A 72 9.28 6.26 2.75
C GLU A 72 7.82 6.42 2.33
N ILE A 73 7.60 7.08 1.21
CA ILE A 73 6.30 7.18 0.54
C ILE A 73 6.35 6.52 -0.82
N LEU A 74 5.19 6.03 -1.25
CA LEU A 74 5.02 5.40 -2.55
C LEU A 74 4.90 6.46 -3.65
N ILE A 75 5.83 6.48 -4.60
CA ILE A 75 5.80 7.41 -5.75
C ILE A 75 5.14 6.77 -6.99
N ASN A 76 5.31 5.45 -7.16
CA ASN A 76 4.57 4.57 -8.06
C ASN A 76 4.52 3.17 -7.41
N GLU A 77 3.78 2.23 -7.98
CA GLU A 77 3.84 0.82 -7.55
C GLU A 77 5.27 0.28 -7.57
N GLY A 78 5.72 -0.23 -6.42
CA GLY A 78 7.08 -0.78 -6.24
C GLY A 78 8.17 0.28 -6.04
N ASP A 79 7.87 1.56 -6.29
CA ASP A 79 8.83 2.66 -6.18
C ASP A 79 8.59 3.46 -4.89
N TRP A 80 9.54 3.36 -3.97
CA TRP A 80 9.53 4.07 -2.70
C TRP A 80 10.59 5.17 -2.68
N LYS A 81 10.30 6.27 -2.00
CA LYS A 81 11.27 7.34 -1.74
C LYS A 81 11.05 7.94 -0.37
N GLU A 82 12.14 8.30 0.30
CA GLU A 82 12.09 9.10 1.52
C GLU A 82 11.34 10.41 1.27
N ILE A 83 10.44 10.76 2.20
CA ILE A 83 9.66 11.99 2.13
C ILE A 83 10.55 13.25 2.10
N SER A 84 11.74 13.19 2.73
CA SER A 84 12.72 14.28 2.73
C SER A 84 13.31 14.56 1.34
N SER A 85 13.32 13.57 0.45
CA SER A 85 13.82 13.69 -0.93
C SER A 85 12.77 14.21 -1.92
N ILE A 86 11.53 14.40 -1.47
CA ILE A 86 10.43 14.85 -2.31
C ILE A 86 10.50 16.37 -2.45
N GLU A 87 10.40 16.83 -3.70
CA GLU A 87 10.44 18.24 -4.06
C GLU A 87 9.15 18.66 -4.78
N LYS A 88 8.87 19.96 -4.74
CA LYS A 88 7.81 20.57 -5.55
C LYS A 88 7.98 20.21 -7.03
N GLY A 89 6.88 19.80 -7.66
CA GLY A 89 6.83 19.43 -9.06
C GLY A 89 7.07 17.94 -9.33
N MET A 90 7.55 17.17 -8.35
CA MET A 90 7.62 15.70 -8.43
C MET A 90 6.22 15.10 -8.46
N TYR A 91 6.10 13.84 -8.88
CA TYR A 91 4.84 13.11 -8.85
C TYR A 91 4.85 12.03 -7.76
N VAL A 92 3.75 11.94 -7.03
CA VAL A 92 3.50 10.97 -5.95
C VAL A 92 2.10 10.34 -6.13
N LEU A 93 1.80 9.27 -5.39
CA LEU A 93 0.43 8.74 -5.35
C LEU A 93 -0.38 9.44 -4.26
N ASN A 94 -1.60 9.85 -4.60
CA ASN A 94 -2.53 10.47 -3.66
C ASN A 94 -3.39 9.43 -2.91
N GLY A 95 -4.27 9.89 -2.01
CA GLY A 95 -5.13 9.00 -1.21
C GLY A 95 -6.17 8.20 -2.00
N SER A 96 -6.33 8.49 -3.29
CA SER A 96 -7.16 7.72 -4.23
C SER A 96 -6.34 6.76 -5.11
N GLY A 97 -5.02 6.66 -4.88
CA GLY A 97 -4.11 5.87 -5.70
C GLY A 97 -3.80 6.51 -7.05
N GLU A 98 -4.02 7.81 -7.23
CA GLU A 98 -3.79 8.51 -8.51
C GLU A 98 -2.47 9.30 -8.47
N LYS A 99 -1.75 9.26 -9.59
CA LYS A 99 -0.48 9.99 -9.74
C LYS A 99 -0.75 11.50 -9.78
N THR A 100 -0.23 12.21 -8.79
CA THR A 100 -0.50 13.63 -8.54
C THR A 100 0.80 14.38 -8.41
N GLN A 101 0.86 15.61 -8.93
CA GLN A 101 2.03 16.46 -8.81
C GLN A 101 2.07 17.14 -7.44
N VAL A 102 3.24 17.13 -6.81
CA VAL A 102 3.51 17.80 -5.54
C VAL A 102 3.49 19.30 -5.76
N ALA A 103 2.49 19.98 -5.18
CA ALA A 103 2.34 21.42 -5.31
C ALA A 103 3.38 22.20 -4.49
N GLU A 104 3.67 21.74 -3.27
CA GLU A 104 4.60 22.35 -2.31
C GLU A 104 5.06 21.29 -1.29
N THR A 105 6.14 21.59 -0.57
CA THR A 105 6.69 20.75 0.51
C THR A 105 6.86 21.58 1.79
N PHE A 106 6.48 21.03 2.94
CA PHE A 106 6.55 21.73 4.22
C PHE A 106 7.43 20.98 5.22
N ILE A 107 8.35 21.70 5.87
CA ILE A 107 9.20 21.16 6.92
C ILE A 107 8.83 21.85 8.24
N ARG A 108 8.59 21.04 9.28
CA ARG A 108 8.29 21.51 10.62
C ARG A 108 9.34 20.99 11.59
N ARG A 109 10.01 21.89 12.32
CA ARG A 109 10.80 21.50 13.50
C ARG A 109 9.85 20.98 14.57
N TYR A 110 9.96 19.71 14.92
CA TYR A 110 9.09 19.03 15.88
C TYR A 110 9.89 18.51 17.06
N ARG A 111 9.37 18.71 18.27
CA ARG A 111 9.89 18.16 19.52
C ARG A 111 8.73 17.55 20.29
N GLY A 112 8.66 16.24 20.35
CA GLY A 112 7.56 15.50 20.95
C GLY A 112 7.64 14.01 20.65
N ALA A 113 6.62 13.27 21.05
CA ALA A 113 6.51 11.85 20.74
C ALA A 113 6.31 11.63 19.24
N ILE A 114 6.87 10.54 18.73
CA ILE A 114 6.62 10.04 17.39
C ILE A 114 6.05 8.63 17.55
N LEU A 115 5.01 8.31 16.79
CA LEU A 115 4.31 7.03 16.88
C LEU A 115 4.68 6.15 15.68
N THR A 116 5.08 4.91 15.95
CA THR A 116 5.24 3.88 14.92
C THR A 116 4.01 2.98 14.92
N ILE A 117 3.33 2.90 13.78
CA ILE A 117 2.19 2.03 13.58
C ILE A 117 2.68 0.78 12.87
N ILE A 118 2.40 -0.40 13.45
CA ILE A 118 2.82 -1.69 12.90
C ILE A 118 1.56 -2.49 12.56
N PRO A 119 1.22 -2.66 11.27
CA PRO A 119 0.12 -3.50 10.86
C PRO A 119 0.37 -4.95 11.27
N PHE A 120 -0.62 -5.58 11.92
CA PHE A 120 -0.47 -6.93 12.47
C PHE A 120 -0.14 -7.99 11.41
N VAL A 121 -0.80 -7.93 10.25
CA VAL A 121 -0.63 -8.90 9.14
C VAL A 121 0.53 -8.58 8.22
N SER A 122 1.02 -7.33 8.22
CA SER A 122 2.14 -6.90 7.37
C SER A 122 3.05 -5.96 8.15
N PRO A 123 3.94 -6.49 9.02
CA PRO A 123 4.87 -5.67 9.78
C PRO A 123 5.84 -4.86 8.90
N PHE A 124 6.04 -5.29 7.64
CA PHE A 124 6.82 -4.58 6.64
C PHE A 124 6.17 -3.27 6.20
N ASN A 125 4.83 -3.16 6.28
CA ASN A 125 4.09 -1.93 6.01
C ASN A 125 3.98 -1.05 7.27
N LYS A 126 4.94 -1.15 8.20
CA LYS A 126 5.01 -0.23 9.33
C LYS A 126 5.34 1.17 8.82
N PHE A 127 4.84 2.18 9.52
CA PHE A 127 5.15 3.56 9.19
C PHE A 127 5.15 4.43 10.45
N THR A 128 5.86 5.54 10.37
CA THR A 128 6.11 6.42 11.51
C THR A 128 5.52 7.81 11.28
N VAL A 129 4.79 8.31 12.27
CA VAL A 129 4.01 9.56 12.14
C VAL A 129 4.00 10.37 13.44
N THR A 130 3.68 11.66 13.32
CA THR A 130 3.35 12.47 14.50
C THR A 130 2.00 12.07 15.11
N PRO A 131 1.76 12.28 16.42
CA PRO A 131 0.52 11.90 17.12
C PRO A 131 -0.78 12.39 16.48
N GLU A 132 -0.77 13.59 15.90
CA GLU A 132 -1.90 14.23 15.24
C GLU A 132 -2.14 13.75 13.79
N HIS A 133 -1.28 12.89 13.24
CA HIS A 133 -1.37 12.48 11.85
C HIS A 133 -2.67 11.70 11.57
N PRO A 134 -3.48 12.12 10.59
CA PRO A 134 -4.76 11.50 10.33
C PRO A 134 -4.59 10.20 9.55
N ILE A 135 -5.03 9.08 10.12
CA ILE A 135 -4.97 7.76 9.49
C ILE A 135 -6.38 7.30 9.13
N LEU A 136 -6.60 6.94 7.86
CA LEU A 136 -7.88 6.41 7.41
C LEU A 136 -8.12 5.04 8.05
N SER A 137 -9.09 4.96 8.95
CA SER A 137 -9.29 3.79 9.80
C SER A 137 -10.76 3.48 10.07
N ILE A 138 -11.03 2.22 10.42
CA ILE A 138 -12.29 1.75 11.01
C ILE A 138 -11.99 1.30 12.44
N LYS A 139 -12.64 1.93 13.43
CA LYS A 139 -12.43 1.52 14.82
C LYS A 139 -13.01 0.14 15.07
N ARG A 140 -12.27 -0.67 15.82
CA ARG A 140 -12.70 -1.99 16.28
C ARG A 140 -14.04 -1.94 17.02
N ARG A 141 -14.24 -0.91 17.85
CA ARG A 141 -15.48 -0.69 18.63
C ARG A 141 -16.71 -0.38 17.77
N TRP A 142 -16.54 -0.05 16.48
CA TRP A 142 -17.66 0.16 15.57
C TRP A 142 -18.22 -1.15 15.01
N LEU A 143 -17.50 -2.26 15.22
CA LEU A 143 -17.77 -3.58 14.66
C LEU A 143 -18.26 -4.50 15.80
N LYS A 144 -19.55 -4.83 15.78
CA LYS A 144 -20.21 -5.67 16.78
C LYS A 144 -19.77 -7.13 16.68
N SER A 145 -19.60 -7.65 15.47
CA SER A 145 -19.22 -9.04 15.25
C SER A 145 -17.75 -9.32 15.50
N ALA A 146 -16.93 -8.27 15.62
CA ALA A 146 -15.51 -8.47 15.69
C ALA A 146 -15.12 -9.16 17.02
N ARG A 147 -14.15 -10.07 16.96
CA ARG A 147 -13.69 -10.90 18.09
C ARG A 147 -12.29 -11.45 17.81
N ASN A 148 -11.57 -11.83 18.86
CA ASN A 148 -10.29 -12.52 18.70
C ASN A 148 -10.54 -13.95 18.22
N SER A 149 -9.63 -14.46 17.38
CA SER A 149 -9.71 -15.80 16.80
C SER A 149 -9.52 -16.87 17.87
N SER A 150 -8.58 -16.68 18.79
CA SER A 150 -8.40 -17.55 19.96
C SER A 150 -7.67 -16.83 21.10
N LYS A 151 -7.48 -17.50 22.24
CA LYS A 151 -6.65 -17.00 23.35
C LYS A 151 -5.15 -16.95 23.02
N ILE A 152 -4.72 -17.72 22.02
CA ILE A 152 -3.31 -17.86 21.61
C ILE A 152 -3.02 -17.01 20.37
N CYS A 153 -4.03 -16.77 19.54
CA CYS A 153 -3.92 -16.01 18.30
C CYS A 153 -4.86 -14.81 18.34
N GLU A 154 -4.27 -13.61 18.47
CA GLU A 154 -4.98 -12.33 18.50
C GLU A 154 -5.55 -11.89 17.13
N TRP A 155 -5.55 -12.78 16.13
CA TRP A 155 -6.18 -12.52 14.83
C TRP A 155 -7.62 -12.04 15.02
N LEU A 156 -7.96 -10.90 14.44
CA LEU A 156 -9.30 -10.36 14.55
C LEU A 156 -10.18 -11.00 13.48
N ARG A 157 -11.25 -11.65 13.90
CA ARG A 157 -12.33 -12.08 13.02
C ARG A 157 -13.42 -11.05 13.06
N VAL A 158 -13.91 -10.64 11.90
CA VAL A 158 -15.08 -9.78 11.72
C VAL A 158 -15.88 -10.31 10.54
N LYS A 159 -17.21 -10.15 10.56
CA LYS A 159 -18.03 -10.43 9.38
C LYS A 159 -17.69 -9.43 8.28
N GLU A 160 -17.41 -9.94 7.08
CA GLU A 160 -17.01 -9.12 5.94
C GLU A 160 -18.07 -8.07 5.60
N GLU A 161 -19.35 -8.47 5.61
CA GLU A 161 -20.47 -7.57 5.30
C GLU A 161 -20.56 -6.42 6.31
N GLU A 162 -20.28 -6.70 7.59
CA GLU A 162 -20.26 -5.66 8.61
C GLU A 162 -19.08 -4.70 8.38
N LEU A 163 -17.90 -5.22 8.08
CA LEU A 163 -16.71 -4.39 7.83
C LEU A 163 -16.94 -3.47 6.62
N LEU A 164 -17.43 -4.02 5.50
CA LEU A 164 -17.74 -3.28 4.27
C LEU A 164 -18.88 -2.27 4.46
N SER A 165 -19.80 -2.50 5.41
CA SER A 165 -20.85 -1.52 5.73
C SER A 165 -20.34 -0.26 6.45
N LYS A 166 -19.14 -0.28 7.02
CA LYS A 166 -18.60 0.87 7.78
C LYS A 166 -17.85 1.81 6.85
N ARG A 167 -18.19 3.09 6.93
CA ARG A 167 -17.40 4.15 6.30
C ARG A 167 -16.14 4.43 7.12
N PRO A 168 -14.94 4.31 6.53
CA PRO A 168 -13.70 4.70 7.19
C PRO A 168 -13.70 6.20 7.55
N LYS A 169 -12.96 6.56 8.60
CA LYS A 169 -12.75 7.97 8.97
C LYS A 169 -11.27 8.21 9.22
N TYR A 170 -10.83 9.43 8.95
CA TYR A 170 -9.53 9.90 9.39
C TYR A 170 -9.52 10.07 10.90
N ILE A 171 -8.61 9.36 11.56
CA ILE A 171 -8.44 9.36 13.02
C ILE A 171 -6.99 9.70 13.30
N GLU A 172 -6.73 10.66 14.21
CA GLU A 172 -5.36 10.97 14.62
C GLU A 172 -4.67 9.72 15.18
N ALA A 173 -3.42 9.51 14.81
CA ALA A 173 -2.63 8.33 15.16
C ALA A 173 -2.65 8.02 16.66
N GLN A 174 -2.59 9.05 17.51
CA GLN A 174 -2.61 8.90 18.97
C GLN A 174 -3.90 8.31 19.54
N TYR A 175 -5.01 8.41 18.79
CA TYR A 175 -6.29 7.85 19.22
C TYR A 175 -6.52 6.45 18.68
N LEU A 176 -5.63 5.90 17.84
CA LEU A 176 -5.67 4.51 17.39
C LEU A 176 -5.44 3.56 18.58
N ASN A 177 -6.19 2.46 18.59
CA ASN A 177 -6.01 1.40 19.55
C ASN A 177 -5.51 0.15 18.82
N LYS A 178 -4.83 -0.73 19.57
CA LYS A 178 -4.56 -2.09 19.08
C LYS A 178 -5.87 -2.69 18.57
N SER A 179 -5.80 -3.36 17.42
CA SER A 179 -6.94 -3.99 16.75
C SER A 179 -7.90 -3.07 15.97
N ASP A 180 -7.63 -1.76 15.89
CA ASP A 180 -8.29 -0.92 14.88
C ASP A 180 -7.83 -1.32 13.47
N TYR A 181 -8.71 -1.18 12.48
CA TYR A 181 -8.44 -1.54 11.10
C TYR A 181 -7.92 -0.32 10.34
N LEU A 182 -6.71 -0.45 9.78
CA LEU A 182 -6.15 0.52 8.86
C LEU A 182 -6.73 0.28 7.47
N VAL A 183 -7.12 1.35 6.79
CA VAL A 183 -7.64 1.28 5.43
C VAL A 183 -6.59 1.82 4.48
N SER A 184 -6.12 0.94 3.60
CA SER A 184 -5.23 1.30 2.51
C SER A 184 -6.02 1.32 1.21
N VAL A 185 -5.82 2.37 0.41
CA VAL A 185 -6.43 2.44 -0.92
C VAL A 185 -5.41 1.87 -1.91
N PRO A 186 -5.69 0.74 -2.57
CA PRO A 186 -4.79 0.21 -3.57
C PRO A 186 -4.71 1.18 -4.75
N ASN A 187 -3.57 1.17 -5.45
CA ASN A 187 -3.44 1.92 -6.69
C ASN A 187 -4.49 1.43 -7.70
N LYS A 188 -5.17 2.36 -8.38
CA LYS A 188 -6.26 2.06 -9.31
C LYS A 188 -5.78 1.63 -10.69
N LYS A 189 -4.48 1.57 -10.94
CA LYS A 189 -3.96 1.21 -12.26
C LYS A 189 -4.16 -0.27 -12.53
N VAL A 190 -5.34 -0.60 -13.02
CA VAL A 190 -5.62 -1.92 -13.58
C VAL A 190 -5.28 -1.89 -15.06
N LYS A 191 -4.30 -2.70 -15.47
CA LYS A 191 -3.94 -2.97 -16.85
C LYS A 191 -4.15 -4.46 -17.09
N ASP A 192 -5.29 -4.79 -17.69
CA ASP A 192 -5.54 -6.18 -18.04
C ASP A 192 -4.60 -6.65 -19.16
N SER A 193 -4.29 -7.95 -19.14
CA SER A 193 -3.48 -8.60 -20.14
C SER A 193 -4.11 -9.94 -20.52
N PRO A 194 -4.30 -10.21 -21.82
CA PRO A 194 -4.81 -11.50 -22.28
C PRO A 194 -3.81 -12.63 -22.06
N VAL A 195 -2.53 -12.32 -21.82
CA VAL A 195 -1.48 -13.30 -21.55
C VAL A 195 -1.66 -13.95 -20.18
N PHE A 196 -2.06 -13.18 -19.18
CA PHE A 196 -2.19 -13.63 -17.79
C PHE A 196 -3.60 -14.14 -17.51
N THR A 197 -3.95 -15.28 -18.13
CA THR A 197 -5.16 -16.02 -17.78
C THR A 197 -4.99 -16.73 -16.42
N LYS A 198 -6.10 -17.22 -15.84
CA LYS A 198 -6.07 -17.99 -14.59
C LYS A 198 -5.12 -19.20 -14.68
N GLU A 199 -5.10 -19.89 -15.82
CA GLU A 199 -4.20 -21.00 -16.08
C GLU A 199 -2.75 -20.54 -16.14
N MET A 200 -2.47 -19.42 -16.82
CA MET A 200 -1.12 -18.87 -16.90
C MET A 200 -0.61 -18.46 -15.51
N MET A 201 -1.45 -17.82 -14.71
CA MET A 201 -1.12 -17.43 -13.33
C MET A 201 -0.85 -18.66 -12.45
N GLY A 202 -1.65 -19.73 -12.60
CA GLY A 202 -1.39 -21.01 -11.93
C GLY A 202 -0.04 -21.61 -12.33
N LEU A 203 0.28 -21.63 -13.63
CA LEU A 203 1.57 -22.14 -14.11
C LEU A 203 2.75 -21.26 -13.65
N LEU A 204 2.57 -19.94 -13.58
CA LEU A 204 3.54 -19.01 -13.05
C LEU A 204 3.80 -19.23 -11.56
N GLY A 205 2.76 -19.51 -10.78
CA GLY A 205 2.88 -19.91 -9.38
C GLY A 205 3.76 -21.16 -9.22
N TYR A 206 3.51 -22.20 -10.03
CA TYR A 206 4.38 -23.37 -10.08
C TYR A 206 5.81 -23.05 -10.51
N TYR A 207 6.00 -22.09 -11.41
CA TYR A 207 7.34 -21.68 -11.83
C TYR A 207 8.10 -21.00 -10.69
N LEU A 208 7.44 -20.09 -9.97
CA LEU A 208 8.02 -19.37 -8.85
C LEU A 208 8.39 -20.31 -7.70
N SER A 209 7.55 -21.30 -7.38
CA SER A 209 7.87 -22.31 -6.36
C SER A 209 8.90 -23.33 -6.84
N GLU A 210 8.52 -24.19 -7.79
CA GLU A 210 9.27 -25.41 -8.14
C GLU A 210 9.99 -25.35 -9.50
N GLY A 211 9.70 -24.33 -10.30
CA GLY A 211 10.18 -24.24 -11.67
C GLY A 211 11.57 -23.64 -11.84
N TYR A 212 12.24 -23.99 -12.93
CA TYR A 212 13.47 -23.36 -13.38
C TYR A 212 13.67 -23.51 -14.89
N GLY A 213 14.32 -22.51 -15.50
CA GLY A 213 14.70 -22.52 -16.92
C GLY A 213 16.19 -22.80 -17.11
N MET A 214 16.53 -23.72 -18.01
CA MET A 214 17.91 -24.04 -18.40
C MET A 214 18.29 -23.37 -19.73
N SER A 215 19.57 -23.05 -19.93
CA SER A 215 20.09 -22.42 -21.16
C SER A 215 19.88 -23.26 -22.42
N ASN A 216 19.82 -24.59 -22.28
CA ASN A 216 19.51 -25.51 -23.35
C ASN A 216 18.01 -25.53 -23.75
N GLY A 217 17.18 -24.67 -23.16
CA GLY A 217 15.76 -24.53 -23.50
C GLY A 217 14.83 -25.50 -22.77
N VAL A 218 15.30 -26.14 -21.69
CA VAL A 218 14.46 -26.96 -20.82
C VAL A 218 13.80 -26.09 -19.76
N LEU A 219 12.46 -26.09 -19.72
CA LEU A 219 11.67 -25.58 -18.60
C LEU A 219 11.27 -26.77 -17.74
N ALA A 220 11.73 -26.83 -16.51
CA ALA A 220 11.54 -27.98 -15.61
C ALA A 220 10.99 -27.53 -14.26
N PHE A 221 10.32 -28.45 -13.57
CA PHE A 221 9.73 -28.29 -12.25
C PHE A 221 10.14 -29.49 -11.41
N ALA A 222 10.72 -29.23 -10.23
CA ALA A 222 11.26 -30.25 -9.35
C ALA A 222 10.26 -30.61 -8.23
N PHE A 223 10.10 -31.90 -7.96
CA PHE A 223 9.25 -32.42 -6.89
C PHE A 223 9.96 -33.54 -6.15
N ASP A 224 9.52 -33.90 -4.95
CA ASP A 224 10.04 -35.07 -4.25
C ASP A 224 9.48 -36.35 -4.90
N LYS A 225 10.37 -37.23 -5.37
CA LYS A 225 9.97 -38.51 -5.98
C LYS A 225 9.18 -39.39 -5.01
N ASN A 226 9.50 -39.30 -3.71
CA ASN A 226 8.99 -40.18 -2.67
C ASN A 226 7.79 -39.58 -1.93
N SER A 227 7.29 -38.43 -2.38
CA SER A 227 6.22 -37.74 -1.69
C SER A 227 4.97 -38.62 -1.57
N LYS A 228 4.65 -38.96 -0.31
CA LYS A 228 3.37 -39.58 0.05
C LYS A 228 2.25 -38.53 0.16
N ASN A 229 2.57 -37.25 -0.02
CA ASN A 229 1.61 -36.16 0.09
C ASN A 229 0.61 -36.23 -1.07
N LYS A 230 -0.66 -36.48 -0.75
CA LYS A 230 -1.76 -36.51 -1.73
C LYS A 230 -1.90 -35.18 -2.46
N GLN A 231 -1.60 -34.06 -1.80
CA GLN A 231 -1.67 -32.73 -2.41
C GLN A 231 -0.57 -32.55 -3.47
N GLU A 232 0.66 -32.99 -3.23
CA GLU A 232 1.73 -32.88 -4.21
C GLU A 232 1.44 -33.68 -5.48
N LYS A 233 0.85 -34.87 -5.34
CA LYS A 233 0.41 -35.67 -6.49
C LYS A 233 -0.67 -34.94 -7.32
N ARG A 234 -1.61 -34.25 -6.66
CA ARG A 234 -2.62 -33.41 -7.33
C ARG A 234 -1.95 -32.24 -8.06
N ASN A 235 -1.03 -31.55 -7.38
CA ASN A 235 -0.27 -30.43 -7.95
C ASN A 235 0.51 -30.84 -9.20
N ILE A 236 1.18 -32.00 -9.18
CA ILE A 236 1.88 -32.55 -10.36
C ILE A 236 0.90 -32.81 -11.52
N SER A 237 -0.28 -33.36 -11.23
CA SER A 237 -1.30 -33.63 -12.25
C SER A 237 -1.84 -32.34 -12.85
N GLU A 238 -2.12 -31.34 -12.02
CA GLU A 238 -2.53 -30.01 -12.45
C GLU A 238 -1.46 -29.32 -13.29
N LEU A 239 -0.20 -29.31 -12.82
CA LEU A 239 0.93 -28.75 -13.54
C LEU A 239 1.05 -29.34 -14.95
N LYS A 240 0.94 -30.67 -15.09
CA LYS A 240 1.00 -31.32 -16.42
C LYS A 240 -0.13 -30.85 -17.34
N SER A 241 -1.34 -30.72 -16.80
CA SER A 241 -2.50 -30.21 -17.53
C SER A 241 -2.28 -28.76 -17.98
N LEU A 242 -1.83 -27.89 -17.07
CA LEU A 242 -1.52 -26.49 -17.37
C LEU A 242 -0.41 -26.36 -18.41
N LEU A 243 0.69 -27.10 -18.26
CA LEU A 243 1.78 -27.13 -19.22
C LEU A 243 1.28 -27.51 -20.61
N PHE A 244 0.48 -28.57 -20.74
CA PHE A 244 -0.05 -28.97 -22.03
C PHE A 244 -1.00 -27.91 -22.61
N LYS A 245 -1.96 -27.42 -21.83
CA LYS A 245 -2.95 -26.42 -22.27
C LYS A 245 -2.30 -25.12 -22.75
N ILE A 246 -1.32 -24.61 -22.01
CA ILE A 246 -0.68 -23.31 -22.30
C ILE A 246 0.35 -23.45 -23.41
N THR A 247 1.16 -24.51 -23.36
CA THR A 247 2.34 -24.61 -24.24
C THR A 247 2.11 -25.45 -25.48
N ASN A 248 1.00 -26.20 -25.53
CA ASN A 248 0.68 -27.25 -26.49
C ASN A 248 1.80 -28.31 -26.62
N LYS A 249 2.61 -28.48 -25.57
CA LYS A 249 3.70 -29.46 -25.51
C LYS A 249 3.41 -30.48 -24.43
N LYS A 250 3.50 -31.77 -24.78
CA LYS A 250 3.34 -32.86 -23.81
C LYS A 250 4.48 -32.81 -22.79
N PRO A 251 4.20 -32.68 -21.49
CA PRO A 251 5.21 -32.69 -20.45
C PRO A 251 5.87 -34.07 -20.36
N LYS A 252 7.19 -34.07 -20.20
CA LYS A 252 8.01 -35.26 -19.97
C LYS A 252 8.38 -35.37 -18.50
N GLU A 253 8.73 -36.57 -18.09
CA GLU A 253 9.13 -36.86 -16.71
C GLU A 253 10.53 -37.48 -16.71
N ARG A 254 11.33 -37.15 -15.71
CA ARG A 254 12.57 -37.87 -15.42
C ARG A 254 12.83 -37.88 -13.92
N ILE A 255 13.48 -38.92 -13.43
CA ILE A 255 13.84 -39.06 -12.03
C ILE A 255 15.36 -38.93 -11.92
N ARG A 256 15.81 -38.11 -10.98
CA ARG A 256 17.23 -37.91 -10.66
C ARG A 256 17.40 -38.02 -9.15
N ARG A 257 18.04 -39.10 -8.70
CA ARG A 257 18.23 -39.40 -7.26
C ARG A 257 16.90 -39.39 -6.48
N THR A 258 16.61 -38.32 -5.76
CA THR A 258 15.39 -38.10 -4.96
C THR A 258 14.40 -37.15 -5.61
N VAL A 259 14.75 -36.54 -6.74
CA VAL A 259 13.93 -35.53 -7.41
C VAL A 259 13.20 -36.14 -8.61
N LYS A 260 11.90 -35.86 -8.69
CA LYS A 260 11.08 -36.09 -9.87
C LYS A 260 10.89 -34.79 -10.62
N GLU A 261 11.38 -34.73 -11.85
CA GLU A 261 11.30 -33.54 -12.69
C GLU A 261 10.21 -33.70 -13.75
N ILE A 262 9.30 -32.73 -13.79
CA ILE A 262 8.34 -32.55 -14.88
C ILE A 262 8.90 -31.44 -15.78
N TYR A 263 9.03 -31.69 -17.08
CA TYR A 263 9.68 -30.71 -17.95
C TYR A 263 9.14 -30.69 -19.39
N ILE A 264 9.35 -29.56 -20.05
CA ILE A 264 9.16 -29.38 -21.50
C ILE A 264 10.43 -28.79 -22.13
N CYS A 265 10.66 -29.10 -23.40
CA CYS A 265 11.72 -28.47 -24.18
C CYS A 265 11.12 -27.34 -25.02
N SER A 266 11.33 -26.09 -24.59
CA SER A 266 10.86 -24.91 -25.32
C SER A 266 11.64 -23.66 -24.92
N ARG A 267 12.58 -23.22 -25.76
CA ARG A 267 13.34 -21.98 -25.54
C ARG A 267 12.43 -20.76 -25.42
N LYS A 268 11.32 -20.71 -26.19
CA LYS A 268 10.27 -19.67 -26.08
C LYS A 268 9.74 -19.54 -24.65
N TRP A 269 9.34 -20.66 -24.03
CA TRP A 269 8.73 -20.65 -22.70
C TRP A 269 9.76 -20.43 -21.60
N VAL A 270 10.98 -20.95 -21.75
CA VAL A 270 12.10 -20.62 -20.85
C VAL A 270 12.33 -19.10 -20.84
N ASN A 271 12.47 -18.48 -22.01
CA ASN A 271 12.73 -17.05 -22.11
C ASN A 271 11.58 -16.23 -21.51
N PHE A 272 10.32 -16.63 -21.77
CA PHE A 272 9.14 -15.99 -21.21
C PHE A 272 9.12 -16.02 -19.67
N PHE A 273 9.26 -17.20 -19.05
CA PHE A 273 9.25 -17.30 -17.59
C PHE A 273 10.46 -16.61 -16.96
N VAL A 274 11.63 -16.69 -17.59
CA VAL A 274 12.83 -16.00 -17.10
C VAL A 274 12.69 -14.47 -17.20
N SER A 275 12.04 -13.95 -18.25
CA SER A 275 11.87 -12.49 -18.41
C SER A 275 10.91 -11.90 -17.39
N ILE A 276 9.83 -12.63 -17.06
CA ILE A 276 8.81 -12.12 -16.12
C ILE A 276 9.15 -12.48 -14.67
N ALA A 277 9.69 -13.67 -14.41
CA ALA A 277 9.85 -14.18 -13.06
C ALA A 277 11.30 -14.45 -12.65
N GLY A 278 12.28 -14.14 -13.50
CA GLY A 278 13.69 -14.36 -13.22
C GLY A 278 14.14 -15.82 -13.33
N LYS A 279 15.43 -16.07 -13.11
CA LYS A 279 16.08 -17.37 -13.31
C LYS A 279 16.78 -17.85 -12.04
N LEU A 280 16.51 -19.08 -11.62
CA LEU A 280 17.00 -19.69 -10.36
C LEU A 280 16.49 -18.96 -9.11
N ALA A 281 16.48 -19.66 -7.97
CA ALA A 281 15.89 -19.17 -6.73
C ALA A 281 16.32 -17.74 -6.32
N PRO A 282 17.61 -17.35 -6.36
CA PRO A 282 18.03 -16.02 -5.88
C PRO A 282 17.55 -14.85 -6.75
N LYS A 283 17.24 -15.08 -8.02
CA LYS A 283 16.78 -14.03 -8.95
C LYS A 283 15.30 -14.13 -9.26
N LYS A 284 14.59 -15.08 -8.64
CA LYS A 284 13.15 -15.20 -8.83
C LYS A 284 12.44 -14.02 -8.17
N LYS A 285 11.54 -13.40 -8.90
CA LYS A 285 10.70 -12.30 -8.41
C LYS A 285 9.35 -12.33 -9.11
N LEU A 286 8.35 -11.68 -8.51
CA LEU A 286 7.13 -11.37 -9.23
C LEU A 286 7.40 -10.20 -10.18
N PHE A 287 6.83 -10.27 -11.38
CA PHE A 287 6.90 -9.18 -12.34
C PHE A 287 6.00 -8.04 -11.88
N ASP A 288 6.49 -6.79 -11.87
CA ASP A 288 5.73 -5.66 -11.33
C ASP A 288 4.39 -5.44 -12.07
N GLU A 289 4.32 -5.74 -13.37
CA GLU A 289 3.06 -5.61 -14.13
C GLU A 289 1.98 -6.62 -13.72
N ILE A 290 2.31 -7.69 -12.98
CA ILE A 290 1.31 -8.59 -12.41
C ILE A 290 0.50 -7.87 -11.32
N LEU A 291 1.13 -6.94 -10.59
CA LEU A 291 0.45 -6.13 -9.56
C LEU A 291 -0.58 -5.17 -10.18
N LEU A 292 -0.48 -4.91 -11.48
CA LEU A 292 -1.43 -4.10 -12.25
C LEU A 292 -2.59 -4.92 -12.83
N LEU A 293 -2.62 -6.25 -12.71
CA LEU A 293 -3.71 -7.05 -13.27
C LEU A 293 -5.03 -6.82 -12.49
N PRO A 294 -6.20 -7.14 -13.06
CA PRO A 294 -7.45 -7.20 -12.30
C PRO A 294 -7.28 -8.08 -11.04
N PHE A 295 -7.91 -7.70 -9.93
CA PHE A 295 -7.75 -8.39 -8.64
C PHE A 295 -8.08 -9.88 -8.71
N GLU A 296 -9.01 -10.29 -9.58
CA GLU A 296 -9.38 -11.69 -9.79
C GLU A 296 -8.29 -12.53 -10.46
N LYS A 297 -7.29 -11.87 -11.07
CA LYS A 297 -6.12 -12.47 -11.74
C LYS A 297 -4.84 -12.39 -10.91
N GLN A 298 -4.79 -11.55 -9.88
CA GLN A 298 -3.67 -11.44 -8.94
C GLN A 298 -3.67 -12.65 -7.97
#